data_AF-A0A0B8QJG4-F1
#
_entry.id   AF-A0A0B8QJG4-F1
#
_cell.length_a   1.000
_cell.length_b   1.000
_cell.length_c   1.000
_cell.angle_alpha   90.00
_cell.angle_beta   90.00
_cell.angle_gamma   90.00
#
_symmetry.space_group_name_H-M   'P 1'
#
loop_
_entity.id
_entity.type
_entity.pdbx_description
1 polymer ?
#
loop_
_entity_poly.entity_id
_entity_poly.type
_entity_poly.pdbx_seq_one_letter_code
_entity_poly.pdbx_strand_id
1 'polypeptide(L)'
;MSLAHGGHLTHGSPVNFSGKLYNIIPYGIDEQGQIDYDEMEALALEHKPKMIIGGFSAYSQVCDWARMREIADKVDAYFFVDMAHVAGLIAAGVYPNPVPHAHVVTTTTHKTLAGPRGGLILLTKAKLCTRS
;
A
#
# COMPACT_ATOMS: atom_id res chain seq x y z
N MET A 1 -1.53 -4.90 6.79
CA MET A 1 -0.65 -5.82 7.54
C MET A 1 -0.59 -5.44 9.01
N SER A 2 -0.87 -6.40 9.89
CA SER A 2 -0.54 -6.32 11.32
C SER A 2 0.97 -6.05 11.51
N LEU A 3 1.33 -5.36 12.60
CA LEU A 3 2.73 -5.11 12.96
C LEU A 3 3.55 -6.40 13.05
N ALA A 4 2.91 -7.48 13.51
CA ALA A 4 3.53 -8.80 13.65
C ALA A 4 3.79 -9.51 12.31
N HIS A 5 3.21 -9.02 11.21
CA HIS A 5 3.31 -9.66 9.89
C HIS A 5 4.10 -8.81 8.89
N GLY A 6 4.79 -7.74 9.34
CA GLY A 6 5.66 -6.91 8.50
C GLY A 6 5.08 -5.56 8.03
N GLY A 7 3.97 -5.12 8.63
CA GLY A 7 3.40 -3.79 8.40
C GLY A 7 4.25 -2.65 8.98
N HIS A 8 4.20 -1.46 8.38
CA HIS A 8 4.89 -0.30 8.93
C HIS A 8 4.14 0.27 10.13
N LEU A 9 4.84 0.96 11.04
CA LEU A 9 4.22 1.64 12.18
C LEU A 9 3.11 2.63 11.76
N THR A 10 3.20 3.20 10.55
CA THR A 10 2.19 4.11 9.96
C THR A 10 0.92 3.41 9.48
N HIS A 11 0.94 2.08 9.33
CA HIS A 11 -0.18 1.27 8.80
C HIS A 11 -1.04 0.66 9.93
N GLY A 12 -1.23 1.40 11.02
CA GLY A 12 -2.27 1.11 12.02
C GLY A 12 -1.84 0.44 13.31
N SER A 13 -0.62 0.69 13.77
CA SER A 13 -0.31 0.41 15.17
C SER A 13 -1.16 1.28 16.12
N PRO A 14 -1.82 0.72 17.17
CA PRO A 14 -2.67 1.47 18.09
C PRO A 14 -1.95 2.56 18.90
N VAL A 15 -0.62 2.60 18.85
CA VAL A 15 0.23 3.66 19.43
C VAL A 15 0.54 4.82 18.48
N ASN A 16 0.11 4.78 17.21
CA ASN A 16 0.36 5.82 16.21
C ASN A 16 -0.90 6.67 15.91
N PHE A 17 -0.71 7.93 15.50
CA PHE A 17 -1.75 8.91 15.16
C PHE A 17 -2.77 8.37 14.13
N SER A 18 -2.32 7.56 13.17
CA SER A 18 -3.21 6.92 12.19
C SER A 18 -4.20 5.92 12.81
N GLY A 19 -3.82 5.21 13.87
CA GLY A 19 -4.71 4.29 14.60
C GLY A 19 -5.73 4.98 15.51
N LYS A 20 -5.55 6.27 15.82
CA LYS A 20 -6.51 7.08 16.60
C LYS A 20 -7.51 7.84 15.72
N LEU A 21 -7.16 8.12 14.46
CA LEU A 21 -7.99 8.90 13.54
C LEU A 21 -8.72 8.06 12.49
N TYR A 22 -8.28 6.83 12.23
CA TYR A 22 -8.83 5.98 11.18
C TYR A 22 -9.17 4.60 11.72
N ASN A 23 -10.27 4.03 11.24
CA ASN A 23 -10.61 2.63 11.45
C ASN A 23 -9.76 1.78 10.50
N ILE A 24 -8.83 1.00 11.04
CA ILE A 24 -7.86 0.23 10.25
C ILE A 24 -8.23 -1.24 10.33
N ILE A 25 -8.55 -1.81 9.17
CA ILE A 25 -8.80 -3.24 9.02
C ILE A 25 -7.51 -3.89 8.50
N PRO A 26 -6.79 -4.68 9.32
CA PRO A 26 -5.62 -5.39 8.85
C PRO A 26 -6.02 -6.59 8.00
N TYR A 27 -5.35 -6.78 6.87
CA TYR A 27 -5.32 -8.04 6.12
C TYR A 27 -4.02 -8.79 6.42
N GLY A 28 -4.08 -10.12 6.29
CA GLY A 28 -3.04 -11.08 6.65
C GLY A 28 -2.16 -11.54 5.49
N ILE A 29 -1.48 -12.66 5.74
CA ILE A 29 -0.69 -13.43 4.78
C ILE A 29 -1.14 -14.89 4.84
N ASP A 30 -1.03 -15.61 3.73
CA ASP A 30 -1.29 -17.04 3.66
C ASP A 30 -0.16 -17.87 4.32
N GLU A 31 -0.34 -19.20 4.33
CA GLU A 31 0.64 -20.14 4.90
C GLU A 31 1.98 -20.12 4.15
N GLN A 32 2.00 -19.64 2.90
CA GLN A 32 3.17 -19.47 2.05
C GLN A 32 3.85 -18.11 2.25
N GLY A 33 3.31 -17.28 3.15
CA GLY A 33 3.80 -15.95 3.47
C GLY A 33 3.57 -14.93 2.36
N GLN A 34 2.60 -15.16 1.48
CA GLN A 34 2.10 -14.22 0.48
C GLN A 34 0.92 -13.44 1.04
N ILE A 35 0.66 -12.24 0.50
CA ILE A 35 -0.53 -11.47 0.87
C ILE A 35 -1.78 -12.28 0.47
N ASP A 36 -2.70 -12.48 1.40
CA ASP A 36 -3.99 -13.10 1.13
C ASP A 36 -4.93 -12.08 0.48
N TYR A 37 -5.02 -12.12 -0.85
CA TYR A 37 -5.86 -11.22 -1.62
C TYR A 37 -7.35 -11.56 -1.51
N ASP A 38 -7.69 -12.81 -1.19
CA ASP A 38 -9.08 -13.24 -1.07
C ASP A 38 -9.64 -12.80 0.29
N GLU A 39 -8.86 -12.91 1.36
CA GLU A 39 -9.16 -12.29 2.66
C GLU A 39 -9.28 -10.77 2.52
N MET A 40 -8.32 -10.14 1.82
CA MET A 40 -8.38 -8.70 1.55
C MET A 40 -9.68 -8.31 0.82
N GLU A 41 -10.10 -9.08 -0.19
CA GLU A 41 -11.34 -8.81 -0.92
C GLU A 41 -12.57 -8.97 -0.02
N ALA A 42 -12.64 -10.04 0.77
CA ALA A 42 -13.75 -10.28 1.71
C ALA A 42 -13.88 -9.13 2.71
N LEU A 43 -12.76 -8.72 3.34
CA LEU A 43 -12.71 -7.60 4.28
C LEU A 43 -13.09 -6.27 3.61
N ALA A 44 -12.66 -6.04 2.37
CA ALA A 44 -13.01 -4.84 1.63
C ALA A 44 -14.53 -4.78 1.38
N LEU A 45 -15.15 -5.88 0.95
CA LEU A 45 -16.58 -5.95 0.67
C LEU A 45 -17.42 -5.80 1.94
N GLU A 46 -16.97 -6.36 3.07
CA GLU A 46 -17.63 -6.26 4.36
C GLU A 46 -17.57 -4.84 4.93
N HIS A 47 -16.37 -4.26 5.01
CA HIS A 47 -16.14 -3.00 5.70
C HIS A 47 -16.22 -1.75 4.81
N LYS A 48 -16.22 -1.92 3.48
CA LYS A 48 -16.29 -0.86 2.46
C LYS A 48 -15.35 0.32 2.78
N PRO A 49 -14.03 0.07 2.91
CA PRO A 49 -13.08 1.10 3.31
C PRO A 49 -13.02 2.22 2.26
N LYS A 50 -12.69 3.44 2.69
CA LYS A 50 -12.46 4.57 1.76
C LYS A 50 -11.08 4.53 1.09
N MET A 51 -10.17 3.72 1.62
CA MET A 51 -8.80 3.59 1.13
C MET A 51 -8.25 2.19 1.42
N ILE A 52 -7.54 1.63 0.46
CA ILE A 52 -6.74 0.41 0.58
C ILE A 52 -5.26 0.79 0.46
N ILE A 53 -4.44 0.29 1.38
CA ILE A 53 -3.00 0.57 1.45
C ILE A 53 -2.21 -0.68 1.02
N GLY A 54 -1.45 -0.57 -0.07
CA GLY A 54 -0.61 -1.65 -0.64
C GLY A 54 0.88 -1.47 -0.36
N GLY A 55 1.26 -1.22 0.89
CA GLY A 55 2.66 -0.99 1.28
C GLY A 55 3.10 -1.85 2.46
N PHE A 56 4.38 -2.19 2.51
CA PHE A 56 4.97 -3.13 3.47
C PHE A 56 6.34 -2.64 3.96
N SER A 57 6.71 -3.01 5.19
CA SER A 57 8.05 -2.75 5.75
C SER A 57 8.97 -3.95 5.72
N ALA A 58 8.42 -5.15 5.92
CA ALA A 58 9.21 -6.39 6.01
C ALA A 58 8.54 -7.54 5.24
N TYR A 59 8.15 -7.27 3.99
CA TYR A 59 7.65 -8.28 3.07
C TYR A 59 8.68 -8.49 1.94
N SER A 60 9.08 -9.73 1.73
CA SER A 60 10.17 -10.10 0.82
C SER A 60 9.70 -10.53 -0.56
N GLN A 61 8.39 -10.79 -0.72
CA GLN A 61 7.85 -11.27 -1.98
C GLN A 61 7.38 -10.12 -2.87
N VAL A 62 7.06 -10.46 -4.12
CA VAL A 62 6.47 -9.51 -5.06
C VAL A 62 5.02 -9.23 -4.68
N CYS A 63 4.63 -7.96 -4.72
CA CYS A 63 3.27 -7.52 -4.42
C CYS A 63 2.48 -7.37 -5.72
N ASP A 64 1.28 -7.96 -5.78
CA ASP A 64 0.36 -7.81 -6.90
C ASP A 64 -0.53 -6.57 -6.68
N TRP A 65 -0.01 -5.41 -7.08
CA TRP A 65 -0.77 -4.17 -6.99
C TRP A 65 -1.90 -4.08 -8.00
N ALA A 66 -1.89 -4.88 -9.07
CA ALA A 66 -3.01 -4.94 -10.00
C ALA A 66 -4.22 -5.58 -9.31
N ARG A 67 -4.00 -6.71 -8.62
CA ARG A 67 -5.04 -7.36 -7.82
C ARG A 67 -5.59 -6.47 -6.71
N MET A 68 -4.72 -5.78 -5.97
CA MET A 68 -5.16 -4.81 -4.95
C MET A 68 -5.97 -3.65 -5.55
N ARG A 69 -5.61 -3.22 -6.76
CA ARG A 69 -6.33 -2.17 -7.47
C ARG A 69 -7.75 -2.61 -7.84
N GLU A 70 -7.92 -3.83 -8.34
CA GLU A 70 -9.24 -4.40 -8.62
C GLU A 70 -10.13 -4.41 -7.38
N ILE A 71 -9.58 -4.84 -6.24
CA ILE A 71 -10.30 -4.87 -4.95
C ILE A 71 -10.72 -3.45 -4.54
N ALA A 72 -9.81 -2.47 -4.67
CA ALA A 72 -10.12 -1.09 -4.36
C ALA A 72 -11.26 -0.54 -5.24
N ASP A 73 -11.26 -0.85 -6.54
CA ASP A 73 -12.30 -0.42 -7.46
C ASP A 73 -13.66 -1.07 -7.16
N LYS A 74 -13.71 -2.33 -6.71
CA LYS A 74 -14.96 -3.02 -6.31
C LYS A 74 -15.72 -2.29 -5.19
N VAL A 75 -15.00 -1.62 -4.30
CA VAL A 75 -15.58 -0.92 -3.14
C VAL A 75 -15.50 0.61 -3.25
N ASP A 76 -15.14 1.12 -4.43
CA ASP A 76 -14.92 2.54 -4.71
C ASP A 76 -13.93 3.22 -3.72
N ALA A 77 -12.88 2.51 -3.34
CA ALA A 77 -11.82 3.01 -2.47
C ALA A 77 -10.70 3.69 -3.26
N TYR A 78 -9.98 4.60 -2.60
CA TYR A 78 -8.66 5.02 -3.07
C TYR A 78 -7.65 3.88 -2.89
N PHE A 79 -6.73 3.75 -3.83
CA PHE A 79 -5.63 2.80 -3.75
C PHE A 79 -4.32 3.55 -3.56
N PHE A 80 -3.72 3.37 -2.38
CA PHE A 80 -2.53 4.07 -1.92
C PHE A 80 -1.39 3.07 -1.75
N VAL A 81 -0.21 3.35 -2.29
CA VAL A 81 0.96 2.46 -2.16
C VAL A 81 2.11 3.19 -1.50
N ASP A 82 2.65 2.64 -0.41
CA ASP A 82 3.94 3.05 0.14
C ASP A 82 5.04 2.10 -0.34
N MET A 83 5.93 2.60 -1.20
CA MET A 83 7.02 1.84 -1.82
C MET A 83 8.39 2.12 -1.19
N ALA A 84 8.45 2.74 -0.01
CA ALA A 84 9.69 3.21 0.61
C ALA A 84 10.84 2.18 0.65
N HIS A 85 10.54 0.90 0.87
CA HIS A 85 11.56 -0.16 0.96
C HIS A 85 12.05 -0.65 -0.40
N VAL A 86 11.23 -0.56 -1.45
CA VAL A 86 11.53 -1.09 -2.80
C VAL A 86 11.78 0.02 -3.83
N ALA A 87 11.73 1.29 -3.44
CA ALA A 87 11.83 2.44 -4.33
C ALA A 87 13.07 2.43 -5.24
N GLY A 88 14.23 2.03 -4.74
CA GLY A 88 15.44 1.90 -5.56
C GLY A 88 15.37 0.75 -6.56
N LEU A 89 14.77 -0.38 -6.17
CA LEU A 89 14.58 -1.55 -7.03
C LEU A 89 13.59 -1.25 -8.17
N ILE A 90 12.53 -0.50 -7.86
CA ILE A 90 11.58 0.02 -8.84
C ILE A 90 12.27 0.98 -9.81
N ALA A 91 13.06 1.92 -9.30
CA ALA A 91 13.81 2.87 -10.12
C ALA A 91 14.85 2.18 -11.04
N ALA A 92 15.42 1.06 -10.59
CA ALA A 92 16.33 0.23 -11.36
C ALA A 92 15.62 -0.74 -12.34
N GLY A 93 14.29 -0.81 -12.32
CA GLY A 93 13.50 -1.68 -13.21
C GLY A 93 13.54 -3.17 -12.88
N VAL A 94 14.01 -3.55 -11.68
CA VAL A 94 14.15 -4.96 -11.25
C VAL A 94 13.04 -5.42 -10.30
N TYR A 95 12.11 -4.52 -9.97
CA TYR A 95 10.91 -4.81 -9.18
C TYR A 95 9.71 -4.17 -9.88
N PRO A 96 8.50 -4.75 -9.82
CA PRO A 96 7.34 -4.18 -10.49
C PRO A 96 7.11 -2.71 -10.12
N ASN A 97 6.47 -1.94 -11.01
CA ASN A 97 6.16 -0.54 -10.77
C ASN A 97 4.71 -0.39 -10.28
N PRO A 98 4.44 0.24 -9.12
CA PRO A 98 3.08 0.44 -8.62
C PRO A 98 2.33 1.60 -9.31
N VAL A 99 3.05 2.50 -9.97
CA VAL A 99 2.50 3.74 -10.55
C VAL A 99 1.37 3.51 -11.56
N PRO A 100 1.37 2.47 -12.42
CA PRO A 100 0.24 2.21 -13.32
C PRO A 100 -1.06 1.83 -12.61
N HIS A 101 -1.00 1.36 -11.36
CA HIS A 101 -2.13 0.80 -10.63
C HIS A 101 -2.63 1.73 -9.51
N ALA A 102 -1.69 2.25 -8.72
CA ALA A 102 -1.97 3.09 -7.55
C ALA A 102 -2.53 4.46 -7.94
N HIS A 103 -3.45 4.99 -7.14
CA HIS A 103 -3.92 6.38 -7.25
C HIS A 103 -2.91 7.37 -6.65
N VAL A 104 -2.29 6.96 -5.55
CA VAL A 104 -1.27 7.73 -4.82
C VAL A 104 -0.13 6.78 -4.49
N VAL A 105 1.11 7.21 -4.72
CA VAL A 105 2.31 6.47 -4.32
C VAL A 105 3.17 7.34 -3.44
N THR A 106 3.58 6.83 -2.29
CA THR A 106 4.55 7.49 -1.41
C THR A 106 5.84 6.71 -1.32
N THR A 107 6.94 7.42 -1.05
CA THR A 107 8.23 6.79 -0.80
C THR A 107 9.12 7.68 0.05
N THR A 108 10.07 7.07 0.75
CA THR A 108 11.21 7.76 1.35
C THR A 108 12.40 7.78 0.41
N THR A 109 13.12 8.90 0.32
CA THR A 109 14.24 9.06 -0.60
C THR A 109 15.56 8.45 -0.13
N HIS A 110 15.69 8.10 1.15
CA HIS A 110 16.97 7.72 1.78
C HIS A 110 17.19 6.23 1.98
N LYS A 111 16.23 5.38 1.60
CA LYS A 111 16.36 3.92 1.70
C LYS A 111 17.04 3.37 0.44
N THR A 112 16.41 2.42 -0.25
CA THR A 112 16.94 1.83 -1.48
C THR A 112 17.12 2.85 -2.61
N LEU A 113 16.43 4.00 -2.55
CA LEU A 113 16.64 5.11 -3.49
C LEU A 113 17.95 5.90 -3.26
N ALA A 114 18.66 5.65 -2.15
CA ALA A 114 20.01 6.16 -1.84
C ALA A 114 20.20 7.70 -1.91
N GLY A 115 19.12 8.47 -1.75
CA GLY A 115 19.14 9.92 -1.69
C GLY A 115 19.22 10.50 -0.27
N PRO A 116 19.11 11.84 -0.11
CA PRO A 116 19.06 12.47 1.20
C PRO A 116 17.77 12.11 1.96
N ARG A 117 17.71 12.35 3.28
CA ARG A 117 16.49 12.13 4.08
C ARG A 117 15.36 13.04 3.62
N GLY A 118 14.31 12.44 3.08
CA GLY A 118 13.12 13.10 2.60
C GLY A 118 12.03 12.10 2.21
N GLY A 119 10.93 12.61 1.66
CA GLY A 119 9.81 11.82 1.17
C GLY A 119 9.21 12.43 -0.10
N LEU A 120 8.60 11.57 -0.92
CA LEU A 120 7.90 11.95 -2.14
C LEU A 120 6.45 11.45 -2.09
N ILE A 121 5.55 12.25 -2.64
CA ILE A 121 4.14 11.89 -2.88
C ILE A 121 3.89 12.05 -4.37
N LEU A 122 3.58 10.95 -5.04
CA LEU A 122 3.26 10.88 -6.46
C LEU A 122 1.76 10.66 -6.60
N LEU A 123 1.13 11.45 -7.47
CA LEU A 123 -0.29 11.34 -7.80
C LEU A 123 -0.42 10.81 -9.22
N THR A 124 -1.26 9.79 -9.40
CA THR A 124 -1.55 9.25 -10.72
C THR A 124 -2.93 9.75 -11.17
N LYS A 125 -3.12 9.86 -12.48
CA LYS A 125 -4.25 10.58 -13.09
C LYS A 125 -5.62 9.91 -12.87
N ALA A 126 -5.68 8.73 -12.24
CA ALA A 126 -6.83 7.82 -12.38
C ALA A 126 -8.12 8.19 -11.60
N LYS A 127 -8.08 9.05 -10.57
CA LYS A 127 -9.32 9.52 -9.87
C LYS A 127 -9.28 10.94 -9.30
N LEU A 128 -8.11 11.51 -9.03
CA LEU A 128 -7.99 12.75 -8.23
C LEU A 128 -8.13 14.06 -9.01
N CYS A 129 -8.09 14.03 -10.35
CA CYS A 129 -8.02 15.23 -11.19
C CYS A 129 -9.20 15.41 -12.17
N THR A 130 -10.29 14.67 -12.04
CA THR A 130 -11.53 15.00 -12.74
C THR A 130 -12.30 16.03 -11.91
N ARG A 131 -12.10 17.32 -12.22
CA ARG A 131 -13.08 18.35 -11.84
C ARG A 131 -14.42 17.96 -12.46
N SER A 132 -15.46 17.96 -11.63
CA SER A 132 -16.88 18.00 -11.99
C SER A 132 -17.18 18.99 -13.10
#